data_AF-A0A2H1L8R2-F1
#
_entry.id   AF-A0A2H1L8R2-F1
#
_cell.length_a   1.000
_cell.length_b   1.000
_cell.length_c   1.000
_cell.angle_alpha   90.00
_cell.angle_beta   90.00
_cell.angle_gamma   90.00
#
_symmetry.space_group_name_H-M   'P 1'
#
loop_
_entity.id
_entity.type
_entity.pdbx_description
1 polymer ?
#
loop_
_entity_poly.entity_id
_entity_poly.type
_entity_poly.pdbx_seq_one_letter_code
_entity_poly.pdbx_strand_id
1 'polypeptide(L)'
;MGYKKRVRANIMAEMGRRELRQADVARLLDTSQKNVSRRLHGEVDWKLGELLRLSQAWEIELATLLDGAEAEPFPSNVASEEVVR
;
A
#
# COMPACT_ATOMS: atom_id res chain seq x y z
N MET A 1 4.59 6.98 -12.76
CA MET A 1 4.16 5.84 -11.92
C MET A 1 3.09 6.41 -10.97
N GLY A 2 2.25 5.61 -10.30
CA GLY A 2 1.25 6.15 -9.37
C GLY A 2 1.63 5.75 -7.93
N TYR A 3 1.34 6.59 -6.93
CA TYR A 3 1.86 6.40 -5.56
C TYR A 3 1.54 5.00 -5.02
N LYS A 4 0.37 4.47 -5.39
CA LYS A 4 -0.09 3.09 -5.12
C LYS A 4 0.90 2.02 -5.58
N LYS A 5 1.45 2.16 -6.78
CA LYS A 5 2.43 1.23 -7.36
C LYS A 5 3.75 1.28 -6.60
N ARG A 6 4.16 2.45 -6.09
CA ARG A 6 5.36 2.63 -5.27
C ARG A 6 5.19 1.99 -3.89
N VAL A 7 4.13 2.34 -3.17
CA VAL A 7 3.80 1.76 -1.84
C VAL A 7 3.76 0.23 -1.93
N ARG A 8 3.09 -0.31 -2.96
CA ARG A 8 3.09 -1.76 -3.22
C ARG A 8 4.50 -2.34 -3.39
N ALA A 9 5.34 -1.71 -4.21
CA ALA A 9 6.70 -2.19 -4.47
C ALA A 9 7.53 -2.25 -3.18
N ASN A 10 7.40 -1.23 -2.33
CA ASN A 10 8.06 -1.17 -1.03
C ASN A 10 7.58 -2.31 -0.12
N ILE A 11 6.27 -2.53 -0.03
CA ILE A 11 5.69 -3.65 0.74
C ILE A 11 6.22 -5.01 0.24
N MET A 12 6.25 -5.24 -1.07
CA MET A 12 6.78 -6.50 -1.63
C MET A 12 8.27 -6.66 -1.35
N ALA A 13 9.05 -5.57 -1.36
CA ALA A 13 10.46 -5.61 -0.99
C ALA A 13 10.64 -6.00 0.49
N GLU A 14 9.86 -5.41 1.40
CA GLU A 14 9.91 -5.76 2.82
C GLU A 14 9.46 -7.19 3.11
N MET A 15 8.45 -7.68 2.39
CA MET A 15 8.06 -9.10 2.42
C MET A 15 9.20 -9.99 1.96
N GLY A 16 9.86 -9.66 0.84
CA GLY A 16 10.99 -10.41 0.29
C GLY A 16 12.17 -10.49 1.24
N ARG A 17 12.55 -9.38 1.89
CA ARG A 17 13.64 -9.34 2.89
C ARG A 17 13.38 -10.21 4.13
N ARG A 18 12.10 -10.50 4.43
CA ARG A 18 11.66 -11.27 5.60
C ARG A 18 11.13 -12.65 5.26
N GLU A 19 11.23 -13.07 3.99
CA GLU A 19 10.68 -14.34 3.48
C GLU A 19 9.18 -14.52 3.77
N LEU A 20 8.42 -13.42 3.83
CA LEU A 20 7.00 -13.43 4.16
C LEU A 20 6.13 -13.79 2.94
N ARG A 21 5.13 -14.63 3.19
CA ARG A 21 4.09 -14.98 2.23
C ARG A 21 2.88 -14.05 2.40
N GLN A 22 2.01 -13.99 1.39
CA GLN A 22 0.76 -13.23 1.48
C GLN A 22 -0.13 -13.70 2.64
N ALA A 23 -0.06 -14.98 3.01
CA ALA A 23 -0.78 -15.53 4.16
C ALA A 23 -0.29 -14.95 5.49
N ASP A 24 0.99 -14.59 5.61
CA ASP A 24 1.54 -13.99 6.83
C ASP A 24 1.04 -12.57 7.01
N VAL A 25 1.02 -11.80 5.92
CA VAL A 25 0.42 -10.47 5.85
C VAL A 25 -1.09 -10.53 6.17
N ALA A 26 -1.78 -11.54 5.66
CA ALA A 26 -3.20 -11.73 5.89
C ALA A 26 -3.51 -11.96 7.38
N ARG A 27 -2.73 -12.84 8.04
CA ARG A 27 -2.82 -13.08 9.49
C ARG A 27 -2.55 -11.82 10.30
N LEU A 28 -1.53 -11.05 9.91
CA LEU A 28 -1.14 -9.82 10.61
C LEU A 28 -2.24 -8.73 10.56
N LEU A 29 -2.94 -8.65 9.44
CA LEU A 29 -3.99 -7.64 9.19
C LEU A 29 -5.40 -8.12 9.52
N ASP A 30 -5.54 -9.32 10.08
CA ASP A 30 -6.83 -9.97 10.33
C ASP A 30 -7.75 -9.94 9.09
N THR A 31 -7.21 -10.39 7.96
CA THR A 31 -7.91 -10.40 6.67
C THR A 31 -7.63 -11.66 5.87
N SER A 32 -8.26 -11.80 4.70
CA SER A 32 -8.03 -12.94 3.81
C SER A 32 -6.78 -12.75 2.94
N GLN A 33 -6.11 -13.85 2.59
CA GLN A 33 -5.02 -13.82 1.59
C GLN A 33 -5.50 -13.23 0.26
N LYS A 34 -6.74 -13.48 -0.15
CA LYS A 34 -7.35 -12.87 -1.33
C LYS A 34 -7.34 -11.34 -1.25
N ASN A 35 -7.67 -10.76 -0.10
CA ASN A 35 -7.64 -9.30 0.10
C ASN A 35 -6.22 -8.73 0.05
N VAL A 36 -5.23 -9.45 0.56
CA VAL A 36 -3.81 -9.08 0.42
C VAL A 36 -3.40 -9.14 -1.04
N SER A 37 -3.73 -10.21 -1.75
CA SER A 37 -3.44 -10.37 -3.18
C SER A 37 -4.00 -9.20 -4.00
N ARG A 38 -5.26 -8.80 -3.79
CA ARG A 38 -5.87 -7.65 -4.49
C ARG A 38 -5.11 -6.35 -4.27
N ARG A 39 -4.61 -6.10 -3.06
CA ARG A 39 -3.74 -4.94 -2.77
C ARG A 39 -2.38 -5.04 -3.45
N LEU A 40 -1.78 -6.23 -3.44
CA LEU A 40 -0.52 -6.50 -4.14
C LEU A 40 -0.68 -6.51 -5.67
N HIS A 41 -1.88 -6.57 -6.22
CA HIS A 41 -2.11 -6.36 -7.66
C HIS A 41 -2.56 -4.92 -7.98
N GLY A 42 -2.83 -4.11 -6.95
CA GLY A 42 -3.25 -2.71 -7.09
C GLY A 42 -4.75 -2.53 -7.38
N GLU A 43 -5.55 -3.58 -7.19
CA GLU A 43 -7.01 -3.49 -7.30
C GLU A 43 -7.65 -2.79 -6.11
N VAL A 44 -6.98 -2.81 -4.96
CA VAL A 44 -7.44 -2.22 -3.70
C VAL A 44 -6.28 -1.43 -3.08
N ASP A 45 -6.57 -0.23 -2.61
CA ASP A 45 -5.56 0.61 -1.96
C ASP A 45 -5.20 0.10 -0.56
N TRP A 46 -3.96 0.32 -0.18
CA TRP A 46 -3.52 0.17 1.20
C TRP A 46 -4.06 1.31 2.05
N LYS A 47 -4.73 0.96 3.15
CA LYS A 47 -5.21 1.96 4.12
C LYS A 47 -4.06 2.37 5.04
N LEU A 48 -4.08 3.61 5.53
CA LEU A 48 -3.08 4.10 6.49
C LEU A 48 -2.94 3.19 7.72
N GLY A 49 -4.05 2.73 8.29
CA GLY A 49 -4.04 1.81 9.43
C GLY A 49 -3.38 0.45 9.12
N GLU A 50 -3.50 -0.03 7.87
CA GLU A 50 -2.82 -1.27 7.44
C GLU A 50 -1.31 -1.03 7.33
N LEU A 51 -0.89 0.10 6.74
CA LEU A 51 0.53 0.46 6.63
C LEU A 51 1.18 0.63 8.01
N LEU A 52 0.50 1.28 8.95
CA LEU A 52 0.96 1.41 10.33
C LEU A 52 1.13 0.03 11.00
N ARG A 53 0.14 -0.86 10.84
CA ARG A 53 0.17 -2.22 11.38
C ARG A 53 1.36 -3.02 10.82
N LEU A 54 1.61 -2.92 9.51
CA LEU A 54 2.77 -3.56 8.87
C LEU A 54 4.08 -2.98 9.41
N SER A 55 4.21 -1.64 9.46
CA SER A 55 5.43 -0.98 9.93
C SER A 55 5.80 -1.36 11.37
N GLN A 56 4.80 -1.40 12.27
CA GLN A 56 5.00 -1.82 13.66
C GLN A 56 5.41 -3.29 13.76
N ALA A 57 4.75 -4.19 13.02
CA ALA A 57 5.04 -5.61 13.08
C ALA A 57 6.36 -6.01 12.40
N TRP A 58 6.85 -5.18 11.48
CA TRP A 58 8.10 -5.40 10.75
C TRP A 58 9.27 -4.60 11.33
N GLU A 59 9.03 -3.85 12.40
CA GLU A 59 9.99 -3.00 13.10
C GLU A 59 10.72 -2.04 12.14
N ILE A 60 9.94 -1.38 11.29
CA ILE A 60 10.42 -0.34 10.36
C ILE A 60 9.62 0.94 10.54
N GLU A 61 10.23 2.05 10.14
CA GLU A 61 9.53 3.33 10.04
C GLU A 61 8.45 3.27 8.95
N LEU A 62 7.30 3.93 9.17
CA LEU A 62 6.27 4.08 8.14
C LEU A 62 6.84 4.69 6.85
N ALA A 63 7.81 5.61 6.99
CA ALA A 63 8.53 6.23 5.88
C ALA A 63 9.14 5.21 4.92
N THR A 64 9.61 4.05 5.41
CA THR A 64 10.14 2.98 4.55
C THR A 64 9.08 2.42 3.60
N LEU A 65 7.82 2.31 4.03
CA LEU A 65 6.72 1.85 3.18
C LEU A 65 6.28 2.93 2.19
N LEU A 66 6.47 4.20 2.52
CA LEU A 66 6.09 5.37 1.72
C LEU A 66 7.21 5.89 0.82
N ASP A 67 8.42 5.34 0.91
CA ASP A 67 9.60 5.85 0.22
C ASP A 67 9.37 6.05 -1.28
N GLY A 68 9.63 7.27 -1.75
CA GLY A 68 9.42 7.72 -3.12
C GLY A 68 7.96 7.84 -3.59
N ALA A 69 6.96 7.57 -2.75
CA ALA A 69 5.55 7.72 -3.08
C ALA A 69 5.08 9.18 -2.89
N GLU A 70 5.74 9.92 -2.00
CA GLU A 70 5.43 11.32 -1.65
C GLU A 70 5.74 12.31 -2.77
N ALA A 71 6.66 11.95 -3.67
CA ALA A 71 7.03 12.77 -4.83
C ALA A 71 6.00 12.72 -5.97
N GLU A 72 5.00 11.82 -5.87
CA GLU A 72 4.00 11.68 -6.91
C GLU A 72 2.72 12.48 -6.57
N PRO A 73 2.17 13.22 -7.54
CA PRO A 73 0.97 14.02 -7.30
C PRO A 73 -0.19 13.11 -6.94
N PHE A 74 -0.90 13.45 -5.85
CA PHE A 74 -2.20 12.85 -5.59
C PHE A 74 -3.12 13.19 -6.76
N PRO A 75 -3.88 12.21 -7.29
CA PRO A 75 -4.85 12.50 -8.33
C PRO A 75 -5.80 13.56 -7.79
N SER A 76 -5.77 14.75 -8.40
CA SER A 76 -6.58 15.87 -7.99
C SER A 76 -8.04 15.53 -8.30
N ASN A 77 -8.93 15.57 -7.30
CA ASN A 77 -10.35 15.25 -7.47
C ASN A 77 -11.14 16.35 -8.22
N VAL A 78 -10.45 17.33 -8.84
CA VAL A 78 -11.03 18.55 -9.43
C VAL A 78 -11.44 18.41 -10.90
N ALA A 79 -11.32 17.22 -11.51
CA ALA A 79 -11.70 17.01 -12.92
C ALA A 79 -13.22 16.77 -13.13
N SER A 80 -14.06 16.83 -12.09
CA SER A 80 -15.49 16.48 -12.18
C SER A 80 -16.47 17.64 -12.08
N GLU A 81 -16.01 18.89 -11.89
CA GLU A 81 -16.91 20.05 -11.74
C GLU A 81 -17.06 20.93 -12.99
N GLU A 82 -16.39 20.61 -14.11
CA GLU A 82 -16.43 21.46 -15.32
C GLU A 82 -17.32 20.90 -16.44
N VAL A 83 -18.57 20.54 -16.11
CA VAL A 83 -19.64 20.39 -17.13
C VAL A 83 -20.96 20.93 -16.57
N VAL A 84 -21.01 22.23 -16.29
CA VAL A 84 -22.27 23.00 -16.35
C VAL A 84 -21.94 24.41 -16.87
N ARG A 85 -22.03 24.59 -18.18
CA ARG A 85 -22.33 25.87 -18.82
C ARG A 85 -23.32 25.65 -19.94
#